data_AF-A0A7V3PRH7-F1
#
_entry.id   AF-A0A7V3PRH7-F1
#
_cell.length_a   1.000
_cell.length_b   1.000
_cell.length_c   1.000
_cell.angle_alpha   90.00
_cell.angle_beta   90.00
_cell.angle_gamma   90.00
#
_symmetry.space_group_name_H-M   'P 1'
#
loop_
_entity.id
_entity.type
_entity.pdbx_description
1 polymer ?
#
loop_
_entity_poly.entity_id
_entity_poly.type
_entity_poly.pdbx_seq_one_letter_code
_entity_poly.pdbx_strand_id
1 'polypeptide(L)'
;MRGPNGGIIQAFAAGKAIGPAFDLYSAEKQPGDAILPLGLVPAGVSQVEIRVMGQNRAAKSCHVGLDYFRWEPQILSADSGEGIWAAVAATRGCGYEIQNLGGEFSYGHHLWIQPSSRGASVDIELHVSKGGDYDLGLRLTKSWDYAIVQAELDGKEIGPAIDCYSPTVALGDEVRLGRANLSPGRHILKLKAVDKNRESRGYLMGVDDLIVKPATG
;
A
#
# COMPACT_ATOMS: atom_id res chain seq x y z
N MET A 1 3.74 10.84 -18.15
CA MET A 1 3.99 12.24 -18.57
C MET A 1 2.65 12.95 -18.68
N ARG A 2 2.55 14.18 -18.17
CA ARG A 2 1.36 15.03 -18.36
C ARG A 2 1.66 16.08 -19.43
N GLY A 3 0.63 16.60 -20.10
CA GLY A 3 0.84 17.63 -21.11
C GLY A 3 -0.44 18.14 -21.78
N PRO A 4 -0.34 19.09 -22.73
CA PRO A 4 -1.49 19.84 -23.24
C PRO A 4 -2.43 19.02 -24.11
N ASN A 5 -2.04 17.79 -24.45
CA ASN A 5 -2.79 16.83 -25.25
C ASN A 5 -3.28 15.65 -24.41
N GLY A 6 -3.15 15.72 -23.07
CA GLY A 6 -3.48 14.61 -22.18
C GLY A 6 -4.98 14.33 -22.11
N GLY A 7 -5.36 13.07 -22.31
CA GLY A 7 -6.71 12.59 -22.04
C GLY A 7 -6.99 12.34 -20.56
N ILE A 8 -8.26 12.08 -20.26
CA ILE A 8 -8.70 11.56 -18.96
C ILE A 8 -8.80 10.05 -19.08
N ILE A 9 -8.12 9.29 -18.22
CA ILE A 9 -8.18 7.82 -18.22
C ILE A 9 -8.91 7.27 -17.01
N GLN A 10 -9.52 6.11 -17.15
CA GLN A 10 -10.01 5.31 -16.01
C GLN A 10 -9.87 3.83 -16.34
N ALA A 11 -9.55 3.02 -15.32
CA ALA A 11 -9.46 1.59 -15.49
C ALA A 11 -10.80 0.90 -15.24
N PHE A 12 -10.98 -0.26 -15.87
CA PHE A 12 -12.17 -1.07 -15.78
C PHE A 12 -11.79 -2.54 -15.60
N ALA A 13 -12.55 -3.26 -14.80
CA ALA A 13 -12.48 -4.70 -14.63
C ALA A 13 -13.89 -5.28 -14.76
N ALA A 14 -14.05 -6.33 -15.57
CA ALA A 14 -15.35 -6.94 -15.87
C ALA A 14 -16.44 -5.91 -16.26
N GLY A 15 -16.06 -4.90 -17.06
CA GLY A 15 -16.95 -3.83 -17.54
C GLY A 15 -17.32 -2.77 -16.51
N LYS A 16 -16.86 -2.87 -15.25
CA LYS A 16 -17.08 -1.86 -14.19
C LYS A 16 -15.83 -1.03 -13.99
N ALA A 17 -16.00 0.27 -13.76
CA ALA A 17 -14.89 1.15 -13.43
C ALA A 17 -14.24 0.70 -12.12
N ILE A 18 -12.91 0.70 -12.10
CA ILE A 18 -12.08 0.51 -10.91
C ILE A 18 -11.26 1.78 -10.70
N GLY A 19 -11.10 2.18 -9.45
CA GLY A 19 -10.38 3.40 -9.08
C GLY A 19 -10.98 4.69 -9.66
N PRO A 20 -10.32 5.83 -9.41
CA PRO A 20 -10.74 7.12 -9.92
C PRO A 20 -10.34 7.32 -11.40
N ALA A 21 -10.90 8.35 -12.02
CA ALA A 21 -10.41 8.84 -13.30
C ALA A 21 -9.21 9.79 -13.08
N PHE A 22 -8.23 9.73 -13.98
CA PHE A 22 -7.01 10.55 -13.92
C PHE A 22 -6.92 11.48 -15.12
N ASP A 23 -6.88 12.79 -14.87
CA ASP A 23 -6.66 13.81 -15.91
C ASP A 23 -5.15 13.99 -16.18
N LEU A 24 -4.71 13.56 -17.35
CA LEU A 24 -3.32 13.66 -17.76
C LEU A 24 -2.97 15.03 -18.36
N TYR A 25 -3.92 15.96 -18.39
CA TYR A 25 -3.69 17.32 -18.87
C TYR A 25 -2.70 18.08 -17.99
N SER A 26 -1.88 18.89 -18.64
CA SER A 26 -1.09 19.98 -18.05
C SER A 26 -0.87 21.03 -19.15
N ALA A 27 -0.83 22.32 -18.82
CA ALA A 27 -0.61 23.38 -19.82
C ALA A 27 0.71 23.19 -20.59
N GLU A 28 1.74 22.70 -19.89
CA GLU A 28 3.05 22.35 -20.43
C GLU A 28 3.38 20.88 -20.19
N LYS A 29 4.28 20.33 -21.02
CA LYS A 29 4.75 18.95 -20.82
C LYS A 29 5.58 18.89 -19.54
N GLN A 30 5.22 17.96 -18.67
CA GLN A 30 5.94 17.72 -17.42
C GLN A 30 5.89 16.24 -17.03
N PRO A 31 6.82 15.77 -16.18
CA PRO A 31 6.65 14.50 -15.49
C PRO A 31 5.25 14.44 -14.85
N GLY A 32 4.58 13.30 -15.00
CA GLY A 32 3.33 13.05 -14.27
C GLY A 32 3.63 12.48 -12.89
N ASP A 33 2.60 12.10 -12.16
CA ASP A 33 2.77 11.24 -11.00
C ASP A 33 3.55 9.98 -11.41
N ALA A 34 4.44 9.51 -10.53
CA ALA A 34 5.33 8.39 -10.85
C ALA A 34 4.55 7.11 -11.16
N ILE A 35 3.42 6.89 -10.46
CA ILE A 35 2.52 5.74 -10.61
C ILE A 35 1.09 6.22 -10.35
N LEU A 36 0.15 5.85 -11.23
CA LEU A 36 -1.27 6.12 -11.04
C LEU A 36 -1.95 4.87 -10.47
N PRO A 37 -2.61 4.96 -9.29
CA PRO A 37 -3.32 3.83 -8.70
C PRO A 37 -4.65 3.62 -9.43
N LEU A 38 -4.61 2.78 -10.48
CA LEU A 38 -5.76 2.53 -11.34
C LEU A 38 -6.91 1.79 -10.65
N GLY A 39 -6.71 1.26 -9.44
CA GLY A 39 -7.75 0.68 -8.60
C GLY A 39 -7.56 -0.81 -8.32
N LEU A 40 -8.32 -1.30 -7.34
CA LEU A 40 -8.34 -2.72 -6.97
C LEU A 40 -8.92 -3.56 -8.11
N VAL A 41 -8.26 -4.65 -8.44
CA VAL A 41 -8.76 -5.61 -9.42
C VAL A 41 -9.47 -6.75 -8.71
N PRO A 42 -10.77 -6.99 -9.00
CA PRO A 42 -11.52 -8.06 -8.37
C PRO A 42 -10.91 -9.44 -8.66
N ALA A 43 -11.02 -10.34 -7.69
CA ALA A 43 -10.59 -11.72 -7.85
C ALA A 43 -11.27 -12.40 -9.05
N GLY A 44 -10.53 -13.23 -9.77
CA GLY A 44 -11.03 -13.99 -10.93
C GLY A 44 -11.16 -13.18 -12.21
N VAL A 45 -10.83 -11.89 -12.22
CA VAL A 45 -10.79 -11.09 -13.44
C VAL A 45 -9.53 -11.41 -14.24
N SER A 46 -9.71 -11.69 -15.54
CA SER A 46 -8.62 -11.97 -16.47
C SER A 46 -8.21 -10.77 -17.34
N GLN A 47 -8.99 -9.67 -17.29
CA GLN A 47 -8.76 -8.49 -18.11
C GLN A 47 -9.00 -7.20 -17.33
N VAL A 48 -8.04 -6.29 -17.44
CA VAL A 48 -8.20 -4.87 -17.09
C VAL A 48 -8.13 -4.06 -18.36
N GLU A 49 -9.05 -3.11 -18.49
CA GLU A 49 -9.06 -2.14 -19.59
C GLU A 49 -8.71 -0.77 -19.04
N ILE A 50 -7.77 -0.07 -19.67
CA ILE A 50 -7.55 1.36 -19.41
C ILE A 50 -8.22 2.11 -20.55
N ARG A 51 -9.28 2.85 -20.25
CA ARG A 51 -10.08 3.57 -21.24
C ARG A 51 -9.79 5.06 -21.17
N VAL A 52 -9.75 5.69 -22.34
CA VAL A 52 -9.80 7.15 -22.45
C VAL A 52 -11.26 7.58 -22.33
N MET A 53 -11.58 8.26 -21.25
CA MET A 53 -12.95 8.66 -20.89
C MET A 53 -13.32 10.03 -21.44
N GLY A 54 -12.33 10.79 -21.90
CA GLY A 54 -12.50 12.14 -22.42
C GLY A 54 -11.21 12.94 -22.33
N GLN A 55 -11.34 14.25 -22.19
CA GLN A 55 -10.22 15.16 -22.03
C GLN A 55 -10.65 16.39 -21.24
N ASN A 56 -9.67 17.07 -20.63
CA ASN A 56 -9.88 18.41 -20.07
C ASN A 56 -10.36 19.39 -21.17
N ARG A 57 -11.22 20.36 -20.84
CA ARG A 57 -11.68 21.37 -21.82
C ARG A 57 -10.54 22.18 -22.44
N ALA A 58 -9.43 22.35 -21.71
CA ALA A 58 -8.25 23.04 -22.18
C ALA A 58 -7.26 22.13 -22.94
N ALA A 59 -7.51 20.81 -22.98
CA ALA A 59 -6.68 19.89 -23.72
C ALA A 59 -6.96 19.99 -25.22
N LYS A 60 -5.91 19.88 -26.03
CA LYS A 60 -6.02 19.94 -27.50
C LYS A 60 -6.40 18.60 -28.13
N SER A 61 -6.18 17.50 -27.41
CA SER A 61 -6.59 16.14 -27.77
C SER A 61 -6.63 15.25 -26.52
N CYS A 62 -6.88 13.95 -26.71
CA CYS A 62 -7.03 12.94 -25.66
C CYS A 62 -5.91 11.88 -25.67
N HIS A 63 -4.68 12.27 -26.03
CA HIS A 63 -3.55 11.35 -26.09
C HIS A 63 -3.21 10.77 -24.71
N VAL A 64 -2.82 9.51 -24.70
CA VAL A 64 -2.34 8.79 -23.53
C VAL A 64 -1.06 8.05 -23.90
N GLY A 65 -0.04 8.19 -23.05
CA GLY A 65 1.16 7.37 -23.11
C GLY A 65 1.17 6.43 -21.91
N LEU A 66 1.29 5.13 -22.16
CA LEU A 66 1.49 4.11 -21.13
C LEU A 66 2.93 3.62 -21.23
N ASP A 67 3.64 3.64 -20.11
CA ASP A 67 5.01 3.14 -20.02
C ASP A 67 4.99 1.67 -19.59
N TYR A 68 4.52 1.41 -18.38
CA TYR A 68 4.29 0.06 -17.86
C TYR A 68 3.03 0.02 -16.99
N PHE A 69 2.58 -1.19 -16.70
CA PHE A 69 1.64 -1.47 -15.61
C PHE A 69 2.25 -2.56 -14.73
N ARG A 70 1.91 -2.56 -13.44
CA ARG A 70 2.33 -3.60 -12.50
C ARG A 70 1.20 -3.93 -11.55
N TRP A 71 1.25 -5.16 -11.05
CA TRP A 71 0.36 -5.63 -10.00
C TRP A 71 1.00 -5.34 -8.66
N GLU A 72 0.26 -4.66 -7.78
CA GLU A 72 0.68 -4.45 -6.41
C GLU A 72 -0.05 -5.43 -5.50
N PRO A 73 0.62 -5.92 -4.45
CA PRO A 73 -0.07 -6.66 -3.40
C PRO A 73 -1.10 -5.77 -2.71
N GLN A 74 -2.21 -6.38 -2.30
CA GLN A 74 -3.24 -5.65 -1.58
C GLN A 74 -2.83 -5.56 -0.11
N ILE A 75 -2.24 -4.42 0.26
CA ILE A 75 -1.74 -4.16 1.63
C ILE A 75 -2.69 -3.23 2.39
N LEU A 76 -3.48 -2.39 1.72
CA LEU A 76 -4.42 -1.50 2.40
C LEU A 76 -5.69 -2.25 2.79
N SER A 77 -6.16 -2.01 4.02
CA SER A 77 -7.45 -2.50 4.47
C SER A 77 -8.59 -1.87 3.67
N ALA A 78 -9.69 -2.61 3.51
CA ALA A 78 -10.82 -2.23 2.65
C ALA A 78 -11.51 -0.92 3.05
N ASP A 79 -11.33 -0.51 4.31
CA ASP A 79 -11.91 0.69 4.89
C ASP A 79 -10.92 1.88 4.94
N SER A 80 -9.76 1.76 4.30
CA SER A 80 -8.84 2.88 4.09
C SER A 80 -9.46 3.96 3.20
N GLY A 81 -9.07 5.22 3.41
CA GLY A 81 -9.65 6.36 2.73
C GLY A 81 -9.45 6.36 1.20
N GLU A 82 -10.37 7.03 0.50
CA GLU A 82 -10.27 7.22 -0.94
C GLU A 82 -8.99 7.95 -1.35
N GLY A 83 -8.42 7.55 -2.49
CA GLY A 83 -7.21 8.18 -3.02
C GLY A 83 -5.96 7.95 -2.18
N ILE A 84 -5.96 6.88 -1.39
CA ILE A 84 -4.79 6.33 -0.70
C ILE A 84 -4.36 5.09 -1.45
N TRP A 85 -3.06 4.96 -1.66
CA TRP A 85 -2.47 3.74 -2.19
C TRP A 85 -1.20 3.38 -1.43
N ALA A 86 -0.88 2.09 -1.44
CA ALA A 86 0.32 1.56 -0.82
C ALA A 86 1.05 0.61 -1.75
N ALA A 87 2.37 0.62 -1.66
CA ALA A 87 3.23 -0.32 -2.38
C ALA A 87 4.52 -0.56 -1.57
N VAL A 88 5.17 -1.71 -1.78
CA VAL A 88 6.51 -1.90 -1.22
C VAL A 88 7.50 -1.04 -2.01
N ALA A 89 8.17 -0.12 -1.31
CA ALA A 89 9.12 0.82 -1.88
C ALA A 89 10.56 0.31 -1.82
N ALA A 90 10.94 -0.36 -0.73
CA ALA A 90 12.29 -0.88 -0.53
C ALA A 90 12.33 -1.99 0.53
N THR A 91 13.35 -2.84 0.46
CA THR A 91 13.72 -3.77 1.52
C THR A 91 15.18 -3.60 1.90
N ARG A 92 15.53 -3.93 3.16
CA ARG A 92 16.90 -3.93 3.66
C ARG A 92 17.10 -5.15 4.54
N GLY A 93 18.03 -6.02 4.16
CA GLY A 93 18.29 -7.26 4.90
C GLY A 93 17.12 -8.26 4.89
N CYS A 94 16.17 -8.10 3.96
CA CYS A 94 15.04 -9.00 3.75
C CYS A 94 14.54 -8.98 2.29
N GLY A 95 13.70 -9.97 1.96
CA GLY A 95 12.85 -9.97 0.77
C GLY A 95 11.37 -9.96 1.16
N TYR A 96 10.47 -10.09 0.18
CA TYR A 96 9.05 -10.32 0.45
C TYR A 96 8.41 -11.19 -0.63
N GLU A 97 7.35 -11.89 -0.23
CA GLU A 97 6.47 -12.67 -1.10
C GLU A 97 5.02 -12.50 -0.65
N ILE A 98 4.07 -12.93 -1.49
CA ILE A 98 2.68 -13.06 -1.10
C ILE A 98 2.39 -14.52 -0.81
N GLN A 99 1.97 -14.80 0.42
CA GLN A 99 1.56 -16.13 0.85
C GLN A 99 0.08 -16.13 1.20
N ASN A 100 -0.64 -17.08 0.60
CA ASN A 100 -2.05 -17.33 0.89
C ASN A 100 -2.19 -18.02 2.25
N LEU A 101 -3.00 -17.43 3.13
CA LEU A 101 -3.27 -17.95 4.47
C LEU A 101 -4.76 -18.23 4.71
N GLY A 102 -5.62 -17.94 3.73
CA GLY A 102 -7.04 -18.27 3.77
C GLY A 102 -7.92 -17.16 4.34
N GLY A 103 -9.22 -17.39 4.36
CA GLY A 103 -10.23 -16.33 4.51
C GLY A 103 -10.29 -15.60 5.85
N GLU A 104 -9.52 -16.02 6.86
CA GLU A 104 -9.35 -15.25 8.09
C GLU A 104 -8.51 -13.98 7.86
N PHE A 105 -7.56 -14.02 6.92
CA PHE A 105 -6.68 -12.91 6.57
C PHE A 105 -7.37 -11.96 5.58
N SER A 106 -7.06 -10.68 5.70
CA SER A 106 -7.50 -9.66 4.75
C SER A 106 -7.07 -10.07 3.34
N TYR A 107 -8.04 -10.18 2.44
CA TYR A 107 -7.83 -10.64 1.06
C TYR A 107 -7.19 -12.04 0.93
N GLY A 108 -7.24 -12.85 1.99
CA GLY A 108 -6.80 -14.24 2.00
C GLY A 108 -5.28 -14.45 2.05
N HIS A 109 -4.49 -13.39 2.22
CA HIS A 109 -3.04 -13.45 2.17
C HIS A 109 -2.39 -12.46 3.14
N HIS A 110 -1.08 -12.58 3.29
CA HIS A 110 -0.25 -11.53 3.89
C HIS A 110 0.90 -11.15 2.96
N LEU A 111 1.49 -9.99 3.20
CA LEU A 111 2.83 -9.65 2.72
C LEU A 111 3.85 -10.32 3.64
N TRP A 112 4.43 -11.43 3.18
CA TRP A 112 5.39 -12.21 3.95
C TRP A 112 6.81 -11.67 3.74
N ILE A 113 7.39 -11.07 4.77
CA ILE A 113 8.74 -10.55 4.73
C ILE A 113 9.72 -11.64 5.16
N GLN A 114 10.40 -12.21 4.16
CA GLN A 114 11.36 -13.29 4.32
C GLN A 114 12.44 -13.29 3.21
N PRO A 115 13.63 -13.88 3.48
CA PRO A 115 14.17 -14.12 4.81
C PRO A 115 14.31 -12.79 5.57
N SER A 116 14.46 -12.83 6.89
CA SER A 116 14.60 -11.63 7.72
C SER A 116 15.51 -11.89 8.91
N SER A 117 16.18 -10.84 9.38
CA SER A 117 17.12 -10.85 10.49
C SER A 117 16.91 -9.63 11.39
N ARG A 118 17.57 -9.58 12.55
CA ARG A 118 17.50 -8.41 13.42
C ARG A 118 17.98 -7.16 12.66
N GLY A 119 17.17 -6.12 12.66
CA GLY A 119 17.42 -4.87 11.96
C GLY A 119 16.93 -4.85 10.51
N ALA A 120 16.45 -5.97 9.96
CA ALA A 120 15.84 -5.98 8.65
C ALA A 120 14.57 -5.12 8.61
N SER A 121 14.29 -4.51 7.46
CA SER A 121 13.18 -3.59 7.32
C SER A 121 12.56 -3.62 5.92
N VAL A 122 11.24 -3.40 5.86
CA VAL A 122 10.50 -3.11 4.64
C VAL A 122 9.96 -1.68 4.71
N ASP A 123 10.13 -0.92 3.65
CA ASP A 123 9.50 0.39 3.47
C ASP A 123 8.24 0.20 2.64
N ILE A 124 7.09 0.54 3.20
CA ILE A 124 5.81 0.64 2.50
C ILE A 124 5.61 2.12 2.18
N GLU A 125 5.58 2.44 0.89
CA GLU A 125 5.17 3.74 0.43
C GLU A 125 3.68 3.90 0.63
N LEU A 126 3.28 5.00 1.27
CA LEU A 126 1.91 5.46 1.38
C LEU A 126 1.80 6.74 0.59
N HIS A 127 0.89 6.78 -0.36
CA HIS A 127 0.62 8.01 -1.06
C HIS A 127 -0.80 8.47 -0.75
N VAL A 128 -0.90 9.76 -0.45
CA VAL A 128 -2.12 10.40 -0.01
C VAL A 128 -2.47 11.50 -1.00
N SER A 129 -3.63 11.40 -1.64
CA SER A 129 -4.06 12.43 -2.62
C SER A 129 -4.49 13.77 -2.00
N LYS A 130 -4.91 13.77 -0.72
CA LYS A 130 -5.43 14.95 0.00
C LYS A 130 -4.75 15.08 1.36
N GLY A 131 -4.21 16.24 1.66
CA GLY A 131 -3.61 16.46 2.98
C GLY A 131 -4.65 16.46 4.09
N GLY A 132 -4.27 16.02 5.28
CA GLY A 132 -5.16 15.98 6.45
C GLY A 132 -4.64 15.09 7.57
N ASP A 133 -5.44 14.97 8.63
CA ASP A 133 -5.18 14.03 9.71
C ASP A 133 -5.70 12.64 9.35
N TYR A 134 -4.90 11.63 9.62
CA TYR A 134 -5.20 10.23 9.38
C TYR A 134 -4.98 9.40 10.64
N ASP A 135 -5.94 8.56 11.00
CA ASP A 135 -5.74 7.49 11.97
C ASP A 135 -5.11 6.28 11.25
N LEU A 136 -3.97 5.84 11.79
CA LEU A 136 -3.15 4.76 11.27
C LEU A 136 -3.28 3.52 12.17
N GLY A 137 -3.54 2.38 11.55
CA GLY A 137 -3.59 1.08 12.19
C GLY A 137 -2.84 0.05 11.35
N LEU A 138 -2.39 -1.03 11.99
CA LEU A 138 -1.65 -2.10 11.34
C LEU A 138 -2.10 -3.43 11.91
N ARG A 139 -2.36 -4.42 11.05
CA ARG A 139 -2.55 -5.80 11.47
C ARG A 139 -1.40 -6.66 10.97
N LEU A 140 -0.77 -7.36 11.91
CA LEU A 140 0.36 -8.24 11.61
C LEU A 140 -0.06 -9.71 11.81
N THR A 141 0.46 -10.58 10.96
CA THR A 141 0.42 -12.02 11.19
C THR A 141 1.34 -12.37 12.37
N LYS A 142 0.92 -13.31 13.21
CA LYS A 142 1.74 -13.89 14.27
C LYS A 142 2.15 -15.32 13.91
N SER A 143 3.37 -15.72 14.25
CA SER A 143 3.90 -17.07 14.00
C SER A 143 5.09 -17.40 14.91
N TRP A 144 5.54 -18.65 14.89
CA TRP A 144 6.56 -19.20 15.79
C TRP A 144 7.98 -18.75 15.48
N ASP A 145 8.18 -18.07 14.35
CA ASP A 145 9.45 -17.57 13.82
C ASP A 145 9.44 -16.06 13.53
N TYR A 146 8.49 -15.33 14.12
CA TYR A 146 8.30 -13.91 13.81
C TYR A 146 8.98 -12.98 14.81
N ALA A 147 9.33 -11.79 14.33
CA ALA A 147 10.02 -10.74 15.07
C ALA A 147 9.09 -9.95 16.01
N ILE A 148 9.72 -9.16 16.88
CA ILE A 148 9.12 -7.94 17.43
C ILE A 148 9.31 -6.82 16.38
N VAL A 149 8.21 -6.21 15.95
CA VAL A 149 8.18 -5.23 14.85
C VAL A 149 7.92 -3.82 15.38
N GLN A 150 8.75 -2.85 15.00
CA GLN A 150 8.52 -1.43 15.24
C GLN A 150 8.18 -0.72 13.93
N ALA A 151 7.17 0.14 13.96
CA ALA A 151 6.81 1.00 12.83
C ALA A 151 7.47 2.39 12.95
N GLU A 152 7.89 2.95 11.82
CA GLU A 152 8.34 4.33 11.67
C GLU A 152 7.58 4.98 10.51
N LEU A 153 7.05 6.19 10.69
CA LEU A 153 6.49 7.02 9.62
C LEU A 153 7.43 8.19 9.35
N ASP A 154 7.90 8.31 8.11
CA ASP A 154 8.84 9.36 7.66
C ASP A 154 10.07 9.52 8.56
N GLY A 155 10.56 8.38 9.07
CA GLY A 155 11.75 8.30 9.95
C GLY A 155 11.46 8.56 11.44
N LYS A 156 10.20 8.73 11.84
CA LYS A 156 9.79 8.85 13.25
C LYS A 156 9.05 7.58 13.69
N GLU A 157 9.49 6.97 14.79
CA GLU A 157 8.77 5.83 15.39
C GLU A 157 7.32 6.22 15.75
N ILE A 158 6.39 5.33 15.41
CA ILE A 158 4.96 5.47 15.72
C ILE A 158 4.42 4.14 16.25
N GLY A 159 3.43 4.23 17.14
CA GLY A 159 2.84 3.06 17.79
C GLY A 159 3.83 2.29 18.69
N PRO A 160 3.35 1.22 19.35
CA PRO A 160 4.18 0.34 20.13
C PRO A 160 4.99 -0.62 19.24
N ALA A 161 6.07 -1.19 19.80
CA ALA A 161 6.69 -2.39 19.25
C ALA A 161 5.76 -3.60 19.47
N ILE A 162 5.55 -4.40 18.43
CA ILE A 162 4.55 -5.47 18.40
C ILE A 162 5.25 -6.82 18.42
N ASP A 163 5.05 -7.63 19.46
CA ASP A 163 5.53 -9.01 19.50
C ASP A 163 4.64 -9.91 18.63
N CYS A 164 5.15 -10.28 17.46
CA CYS A 164 4.45 -11.14 16.52
C CYS A 164 4.69 -12.63 16.77
N TYR A 165 5.27 -13.02 17.91
CA TYR A 165 5.40 -14.42 18.29
C TYR A 165 4.04 -15.06 18.61
N SER A 166 3.82 -16.27 18.08
CA SER A 166 2.76 -17.19 18.45
C SER A 166 3.21 -18.63 18.17
N PRO A 167 2.87 -19.65 18.96
CA PRO A 167 3.27 -21.04 18.67
C PRO A 167 2.69 -21.57 17.34
N THR A 168 1.60 -20.98 16.86
CA THR A 168 0.96 -21.29 15.57
C THR A 168 0.78 -20.03 14.74
N VAL A 169 0.63 -20.19 13.42
CA VAL A 169 0.23 -19.08 12.56
C VAL A 169 -1.15 -18.60 12.98
N ALA A 170 -1.30 -17.31 13.22
CA ALA A 170 -2.54 -16.68 13.62
C ALA A 170 -2.61 -15.25 13.09
N LEU A 171 -3.82 -14.77 12.84
CA LEU A 171 -4.03 -13.34 12.61
C LEU A 171 -3.86 -12.59 13.94
N GLY A 172 -3.04 -11.54 13.95
CA GLY A 172 -2.90 -10.67 15.11
C GLY A 172 -4.06 -9.69 15.24
N ASP A 173 -4.20 -9.10 16.42
CA ASP A 173 -5.13 -7.99 16.63
C ASP A 173 -4.69 -6.74 15.83
N GLU A 174 -5.65 -5.88 15.52
CA GLU A 174 -5.34 -4.55 14.98
C GLU A 174 -4.59 -3.72 16.03
N VAL A 175 -3.45 -3.16 15.63
CA VAL A 175 -2.65 -2.27 16.47
C VAL A 175 -2.81 -0.84 15.98
N ARG A 176 -3.25 0.04 16.88
CA ARG A 176 -3.29 1.48 16.62
C ARG A 176 -1.87 2.05 16.63
N LEU A 177 -1.40 2.55 15.50
CA LEU A 177 -0.11 3.23 15.39
C LEU A 177 -0.20 4.70 15.83
N GLY A 178 -1.38 5.29 15.72
CA GLY A 178 -1.67 6.65 16.18
C GLY A 178 -2.27 7.51 15.08
N ARG A 179 -2.29 8.83 15.31
CA ARG A 179 -2.77 9.82 14.35
C ARG A 179 -1.60 10.59 13.76
N ALA A 180 -1.61 10.81 12.45
CA ALA A 180 -0.59 11.56 11.74
C ALA A 180 -1.22 12.59 10.79
N ASN A 181 -0.64 13.79 10.74
CA ASN A 181 -0.97 14.77 9.72
C ASN A 181 -0.13 14.48 8.47
N LEU A 182 -0.77 14.05 7.39
CA LEU A 182 -0.13 13.67 6.13
C LEU A 182 -0.35 14.78 5.10
N SER A 183 0.72 15.16 4.39
CA SER A 183 0.62 16.06 3.25
C SER A 183 0.16 15.29 2.00
N PRO A 184 -0.37 15.98 0.96
CA PRO A 184 -0.54 15.34 -0.32
C PRO A 184 0.80 14.80 -0.85
N GLY A 185 0.81 13.60 -1.39
CA GLY A 185 1.98 12.94 -1.95
C GLY A 185 2.47 11.77 -1.11
N ARG A 186 3.79 11.56 -1.18
CA ARG A 186 4.47 10.35 -0.73
C ARG A 186 4.91 10.44 0.73
N HIS A 187 4.61 9.39 1.48
CA HIS A 187 5.04 9.12 2.85
C HIS A 187 5.61 7.70 2.93
N ILE A 188 6.49 7.42 3.89
CA ILE A 188 7.08 6.10 4.07
C ILE A 188 6.77 5.55 5.45
N LEU A 189 6.02 4.45 5.47
CA LEU A 189 5.86 3.59 6.63
C LEU A 189 6.87 2.46 6.58
N LYS A 190 7.89 2.52 7.41
CA LYS A 190 8.87 1.45 7.58
C LYS A 190 8.44 0.52 8.69
N LEU A 191 8.51 -0.78 8.43
CA LEU A 191 8.38 -1.83 9.44
C LEU A 191 9.74 -2.49 9.63
N LYS A 192 10.21 -2.55 10.88
CA LYS A 192 11.54 -3.04 11.22
C LYS A 192 11.49 -4.14 12.27
N ALA A 193 12.21 -5.22 12.04
CA ALA A 193 12.44 -6.28 13.02
C ALA A 193 13.46 -5.79 14.08
N VAL A 194 12.99 -5.28 15.21
CA VAL A 194 13.87 -4.66 16.24
C VAL A 194 14.44 -5.68 17.22
N ASP A 195 13.68 -6.72 17.50
CA ASP A 195 14.07 -7.85 18.33
C ASP A 195 13.18 -9.07 18.00
N LYS A 196 13.21 -10.12 18.83
CA LYS A 196 12.25 -11.22 18.79
C LYS A 196 11.95 -11.74 20.20
N ASN A 197 10.80 -12.39 20.37
CA ASN A 197 10.55 -13.19 21.55
C ASN A 197 11.64 -14.29 21.68
N ARG A 198 12.06 -14.62 22.92
CA ARG A 198 13.05 -15.69 23.15
C ARG A 198 12.62 -17.05 22.57
N GLU A 199 11.31 -17.28 22.51
CA GLU A 199 10.70 -18.53 22.03
C GLU A 199 10.53 -18.52 20.50
N SER A 200 10.67 -17.35 19.87
CA SER A 200 10.64 -17.21 18.42
C SER A 200 11.91 -17.79 17.79
N ARG A 201 11.74 -18.56 16.72
CA ARG A 201 12.86 -19.14 15.97
C ARG A 201 13.48 -18.18 14.96
N GLY A 202 12.85 -17.05 14.66
CA GLY A 202 13.27 -16.18 13.56
C GLY A 202 12.91 -14.70 13.77
N TYR A 203 13.11 -13.93 12.71
CA TYR A 203 12.78 -12.50 12.63
C TYR A 203 11.85 -12.20 11.45
N LEU A 204 11.09 -13.21 10.98
CA LEU A 204 10.17 -12.99 9.88
C LEU A 204 9.04 -12.04 10.30
N MET A 205 8.39 -11.43 9.34
CA MET A 205 7.25 -10.54 9.58
C MET A 205 6.17 -10.86 8.55
N GLY A 206 4.91 -10.68 8.92
CA GLY A 206 3.79 -10.80 8.00
C GLY A 206 2.86 -9.62 8.21
N VAL A 207 2.57 -8.88 7.15
CA VAL A 207 1.60 -7.78 7.18
C VAL A 207 0.31 -8.28 6.56
N ASP A 208 -0.76 -8.33 7.35
CA ASP A 208 -2.09 -8.65 6.85
C ASP A 208 -2.66 -7.43 6.12
N ASP A 209 -2.87 -6.34 6.85
CA ASP A 209 -3.27 -5.07 6.27
C ASP A 209 -2.77 -3.84 7.03
N LEU A 210 -2.79 -2.72 6.33
CA LEU A 210 -2.57 -1.39 6.83
C LEU A 210 -3.88 -0.60 6.75
N ILE A 211 -4.29 -0.01 7.87
CA ILE A 211 -5.45 0.86 7.96
C ILE A 211 -4.98 2.32 7.87
N VAL A 212 -5.46 3.05 6.87
CA VAL A 212 -5.19 4.49 6.72
C VAL A 212 -6.52 5.22 6.53
N LYS A 213 -7.09 5.76 7.60
CA LYS A 213 -8.41 6.39 7.56
C LYS A 213 -8.29 7.89 7.80
N PRO A 214 -8.97 8.74 7.02
CA PRO A 214 -9.14 10.14 7.39
C PRO A 214 -9.71 10.22 8.81
N ALA A 215 -9.07 10.99 9.67
CA ALA A 215 -9.52 11.18 11.03
C ALA A 215 -10.89 11.85 11.02
N THR A 216 -11.87 11.25 11.68
CA THR A 216 -13.09 11.97 12.04
C THR A 216 -12.76 12.89 13.22
N GLY A 217 -13.19 14.15 13.09
CA GLY A 217 -13.12 15.16 14.16
C GLY A 217 -14.03 14.83 15.34
#